data_AF-A0A1H5D434-F1
#
_entry.id   AF-A0A1H5D434-F1
#
_cell.length_a   1.000
_cell.length_b   1.000
_cell.length_c   1.000
_cell.angle_alpha   90.00
_cell.angle_beta   90.00
_cell.angle_gamma   90.00
#
_symmetry.space_group_name_H-M   'P 1'
#
loop_
_entity.id
_entity.type
_entity.pdbx_description
1 polymer ?
#
loop_
_entity_poly.entity_id
_entity_poly.type
_entity_poly.pdbx_seq_one_letter_code
_entity_poly.pdbx_strand_id
1 'polypeptide(L)' 'MDTSRPLKTLATPTITPRYLSLQDASWVYGTSRSSLYRRDKSGHFLVRHGARTRVDVQLADAYHLKLSEKCKERLH' A
#
# COMPACT_ATOMS: atom_id res chain seq x y z
N MET A 1 38.76 -18.38 23.81
CA MET A 1 37.49 -18.07 24.48
C MET A 1 36.70 -17.19 23.54
N ASP A 2 35.93 -17.83 22.66
CA ASP A 2 35.18 -17.19 21.58
C ASP A 2 33.85 -16.69 22.16
N THR A 3 33.64 -15.37 22.19
CA THR A 3 32.39 -14.76 22.69
C THR A 3 31.55 -14.28 21.51
N SER A 4 31.15 -15.22 20.66
CA SER A 4 30.18 -14.98 19.61
C SER A 4 28.78 -14.79 20.22
N ARG A 5 28.43 -13.55 20.55
CA ARG A 5 27.04 -13.13 20.83
C ARG A 5 26.22 -13.26 19.54
N PRO A 6 25.06 -13.94 19.54
CA PRO A 6 24.17 -13.87 18.39
C PRO A 6 23.64 -12.44 18.27
N LEU A 7 23.92 -11.81 17.13
CA LEU A 7 23.29 -10.57 16.70
C LEU A 7 21.78 -10.84 16.63
N LYS A 8 21.03 -10.42 17.66
CA LYS A 8 19.57 -10.28 17.57
C LYS A 8 19.32 -9.33 16.42
N THR A 9 18.92 -9.88 15.28
CA THR A 9 18.38 -9.11 14.16
C THR A 9 17.12 -8.43 14.69
N LEU A 10 17.26 -7.18 15.14
CA LEU A 10 16.11 -6.30 15.34
C LEU A 10 15.49 -6.15 13.96
N ALA A 11 14.44 -6.93 13.67
CA ALA A 11 13.55 -6.67 12.56
C ALA A 11 12.99 -5.27 12.80
N THR A 12 13.56 -4.28 12.11
CA THR A 12 13.08 -2.90 12.18
C THR A 12 11.60 -2.95 11.85
N PRO A 13 10.70 -2.50 12.75
CA PRO A 13 9.29 -2.49 12.42
C PRO A 13 9.15 -1.66 11.15
N THR A 14 8.69 -2.28 10.08
CA THR A 14 8.40 -1.57 8.85
C THR A 14 7.22 -0.66 9.18
N ILE A 15 7.52 0.59 9.51
CA ILE A 15 6.49 1.60 9.72
C ILE A 15 5.91 1.88 8.36
N THR A 16 4.87 1.13 8.01
CA THR A 16 4.10 1.42 6.80
C THR A 16 3.42 2.77 7.02
N PRO A 17 3.74 3.79 6.21
CA PRO A 17 3.14 5.10 6.38
C PRO A 17 1.63 4.98 6.15
N ARG A 18 0.82 5.59 7.03
CA ARG A 18 -0.64 5.58 6.89
C ARG A 18 -1.11 6.22 5.58
N TYR A 19 -0.37 7.24 5.11
CA TYR A 19 -0.67 7.95 3.89
C TYR A 19 0.54 8.01 2.97
N LEU A 20 0.34 7.63 1.71
CA LEU A 20 1.33 7.76 0.65
C LEU A 20 1.00 8.91 -0.29
N SER A 21 2.03 9.50 -0.91
CA SER A 21 1.78 10.31 -2.09
C SER A 21 1.27 9.42 -3.22
N LEU A 22 0.59 10.00 -4.21
CA LEU A 22 0.20 9.26 -5.41
C LEU A 22 1.40 8.66 -6.16
N GLN A 23 2.56 9.32 -6.08
CA GLN A 23 3.79 8.82 -6.69
C GLN A 23 4.26 7.56 -5.97
N ASP A 24 4.34 7.58 -4.65
CA ASP A 24 4.82 6.43 -3.87
C ASP A 24 3.83 5.26 -3.98
N ALA A 25 2.53 5.54 -3.91
CA ALA A 25 1.51 4.52 -4.13
C ALA A 25 1.58 3.90 -5.52
N SER A 26 1.95 4.67 -6.55
CA SER A 26 2.13 4.14 -7.91
C SER A 26 3.23 3.08 -7.98
N TRP A 27 4.33 3.29 -7.23
CA TRP A 27 5.42 2.33 -7.10
C TRP A 27 5.01 1.10 -6.30
N VAL A 28 4.38 1.30 -5.13
CA VAL A 28 3.96 0.21 -4.24
C VAL A 28 2.98 -0.73 -4.91
N TYR A 29 1.96 -0.19 -5.59
CA TYR A 29 0.90 -0.99 -6.21
C TYR A 29 1.17 -1.34 -7.68
N GLY A 30 2.34 -1.01 -8.21
CA GLY A 30 2.72 -1.29 -9.60
C GLY A 30 1.71 -0.76 -10.62
N THR A 31 1.17 0.44 -10.39
CA THR A 31 0.10 1.01 -11.23
C THR A 31 0.30 2.49 -11.47
N SER A 32 -0.27 3.06 -12.53
CA SER A 32 -0.11 4.49 -12.81
C SER A 32 -0.95 5.37 -11.89
N ARG A 33 -0.48 6.60 -11.63
CA ARG A 33 -1.22 7.63 -10.86
C ARG A 33 -2.65 7.83 -11.39
N SER A 34 -2.81 7.90 -12.71
CA SER A 34 -4.12 8.01 -13.35
C SER A 34 -5.01 6.79 -13.10
N SER A 35 -4.43 5.59 -13.03
CA SER A 35 -5.17 4.37 -12.69
C SER A 35 -5.65 4.39 -11.25
N LEU A 36 -4.86 4.91 -10.31
CA LEU A 36 -5.30 5.10 -8.91
C LEU A 36 -6.52 6.03 -8.85
N TYR A 37 -6.46 7.19 -9.52
CA TYR A 37 -7.62 8.10 -9.63
C TYR A 37 -8.85 7.45 -10.24
N ARG A 38 -8.69 6.71 -11.35
CA ARG A 38 -9.84 6.04 -11.99
C ARG A 38 -10.40 4.88 -11.17
N ARG A 39 -9.57 4.22 -10.35
CA ARG A 39 -10.00 3.10 -9.51
C ARG A 39 -10.71 3.59 -8.26
N ASP A 40 -10.38 4.80 -7.80
CA ASP A 40 -11.07 5.47 -6.70
C ASP A 40 -12.38 6.14 -7.14
N LYS A 41 -13.28 5.39 -7.79
CA LYS A 41 -14.55 5.95 -8.31
C LYS A 41 -15.51 6.43 -7.23
N SER A 42 -15.33 5.97 -5.99
CA SER A 42 -16.24 6.23 -4.87
C SER A 42 -15.55 6.85 -3.65
N GLY A 43 -14.31 7.35 -3.78
CA GLY A 43 -13.59 8.01 -2.67
C GLY A 43 -13.19 7.05 -1.55
N HIS A 44 -12.84 5.81 -1.90
CA HIS A 44 -12.50 4.75 -0.95
C HIS A 44 -11.10 4.88 -0.37
N PHE A 45 -10.11 5.35 -1.14
CA PHE A 45 -8.73 5.38 -0.65
C PHE A 45 -7.94 6.63 -1.03
N LEU A 46 -8.48 7.54 -1.84
CA LEU A 46 -7.86 8.86 -2.03
C LEU A 46 -8.39 9.85 -1.02
N VAL A 47 -7.48 10.50 -0.31
CA VAL A 47 -7.79 11.48 0.73
C VAL A 47 -7.18 12.81 0.35
N ARG A 48 -7.98 13.89 0.38
CA ARG A 48 -7.45 15.24 0.22
C ARG A 48 -6.75 15.67 1.51
N HIS A 49 -5.49 16.06 1.40
CA HIS A 49 -4.69 16.57 2.49
C HIS A 49 -4.20 17.98 2.11
N GLY A 50 -5.06 18.97 2.34
CA GLY A 50 -4.89 20.34 1.86
C GLY A 50 -4.93 20.41 0.32
N ALA A 51 -3.90 21.01 -0.29
CA ALA A 51 -3.77 21.11 -1.74
C ALA A 51 -3.35 19.81 -2.44
N ARG A 52 -2.93 18.78 -1.68
CA ARG A 52 -2.40 17.53 -2.23
C ARG A 52 -3.38 16.38 -2.02
N THR A 53 -3.39 15.43 -2.95
CA THR A 53 -4.09 14.15 -2.79
C THR A 53 -3.10 13.10 -2.28
N ARG A 54 -3.51 12.34 -1.26
CA ARG A 54 -2.77 11.22 -0.71
C ARG A 54 -3.59 9.94 -0.81
N VAL A 55 -2.92 8.81 -0.71
CA VAL A 55 -3.51 7.48 -0.69
C VAL A 55 -3.49 6.98 0.75
N ASP A 56 -4.66 6.63 1.31
CA ASP A 56 -4.73 5.88 2.57
C ASP A 56 -4.34 4.43 2.29
N VAL A 57 -3.24 4.00 2.89
CA VAL A 57 -2.64 2.69 2.60
C VAL A 57 -3.52 1.55 3.08
N GLN A 58 -4.18 1.69 4.23
CA GLN A 58 -5.03 0.63 4.77
C GLN A 58 -6.22 0.36 3.84
N LEU A 59 -6.83 1.42 3.34
CA LEU A 59 -7.98 1.30 2.43
C LEU A 59 -7.56 0.84 1.03
N ALA A 60 -6.41 1.32 0.54
CA ALA A 60 -5.85 0.88 -0.73
C ALA A 60 -5.45 -0.60 -0.71
N ASP A 61 -4.86 -1.09 0.38
CA ASP A 61 -4.50 -2.50 0.57
C ASP A 61 -5.75 -3.38 0.62
N ALA A 62 -6.76 -3.00 1.41
CA ALA A 62 -8.03 -3.72 1.47
C ALA A 62 -8.72 -3.80 0.10
N TYR A 63 -8.69 -2.70 -0.66
CA TYR A 63 -9.20 -2.67 -2.02
C TYR A 63 -8.41 -3.59 -2.97
N HIS A 64 -7.07 -3.58 -2.86
CA HIS A 64 -6.21 -4.41 -3.70
C HIS A 64 -6.38 -5.90 -3.40
N LEU A 65 -6.49 -6.28 -2.12
CA LEU A 65 -6.78 -7.65 -1.69
C LEU A 65 -8.11 -8.13 -2.27
N LYS A 66 -9.18 -7.33 -2.15
CA LYS A 66 -10.50 -7.65 -2.70
C LYS A 66 -10.48 -7.82 -4.23
N LEU A 67 -9.68 -7.03 -4.94
CA LEU A 67 -9.49 -7.19 -6.38
C LEU A 67 -8.80 -8.52 -6.71
N SER A 68 -7.77 -8.89 -5.95
CA SER A 68 -7.03 -10.15 -6.12
C SER A 68 -7.95 -11.36 -5.91
N GLU A 69 -8.78 -11.35 -4.87
CA GLU A 69 -9.76 -12.40 -4.59
C GLU A 69 -10.80 -12.52 -5.72
N LYS A 70 -11.37 -11.40 -6.16
CA LYS A 70 -12.35 -11.38 -7.26
C LYS A 70 -11.77 -11.89 -8.58
N CYS A 71 -10.47 -11.72 -8.82
CA CYS A 71 -9.80 -12.28 -10.00
C CYS A 71 -9.65 -13.81 -9.90
N LYS A 72 -9.41 -14.34 -8.69
CA LYS A 72 -9.31 -15.80 -8.47
C LYS A 72 -10.65 -16.51 -8.66
N GLU A 73 -11.75 -15.90 -8.22
CA GLU A 73 -13.10 -16.46 -8.37
C GLU A 73 -13.55 -16.57 -9.84
N ARG A 74 -13.00 -15.77 -10.76
CA ARG A 74 -13.36 -15.81 -12.19
C ARG A 74 -12.63 -16.89 -12.99
N LEU A 75 -11.72 -17.64 -12.38
CA LEU A 75 -10.93 -18.71 -12.99
C LEU A 75 -11.45 -20.12 -12.66
N HIS A 76 -12.54 -20.22 -11.91
CA HIS A 76 -13.30 -21.45 -11.64
C HIS A 76 -14.67 -21.40 -12.32
#